data_AF-V4NLI9-F1
#
_entry.id   AF-V4NLI9-F1
#
_cell.length_a   1.000
_cell.length_b   1.000
_cell.length_c   1.000
_cell.angle_alpha   90.00
_cell.angle_beta   90.00
_cell.angle_gamma   90.00
#
_symmetry.space_group_name_H-M   'P 1'
#
loop_
_entity.id
_entity.type
_entity.pdbx_description
1 polymer ?
#
loop_
_entity_poly.entity_id
_entity_poly.type
_entity_poly.pdbx_seq_one_letter_code
_entity_poly.pdbx_strand_id
1 'polypeptide(L)'
;MTDPTTPAKPALFSVVALIVLVALILAIAVAKMTGLMETATAAQYIGSIFSILMIGAGNVLPRSEPQTASRVAGWILVLGGLASLAVWLLATQDIRIPLASATALGAFAVALLAAIMHLKRGSPTGARSHHSVLHILHGLMWAFAILLAAVVVGGQSVLWMTAGFTVSMSLLTIVLRRPAGTSA
;
A
#
# COMPACT_ATOMS: atom_id res chain seq x y z
N MET A 1 37.79 5.87 11.61
CA MET A 1 36.68 6.22 12.49
C MET A 1 35.39 5.91 11.76
N THR A 2 34.74 4.81 12.10
CA THR A 2 33.42 4.42 11.58
C THR A 2 32.38 5.13 12.41
N ASP A 3 31.79 6.21 11.88
CA ASP A 3 30.61 6.79 12.49
C ASP A 3 29.50 5.72 12.54
N PRO A 4 28.92 5.42 13.72
CA PRO A 4 27.77 4.55 13.80
C PRO A 4 26.63 5.26 13.06
N THR A 5 26.21 4.70 11.93
CA THR A 5 25.03 5.14 11.20
C THR A 5 23.83 5.02 12.14
N THR A 6 23.49 6.11 12.83
CA THR A 6 22.26 6.23 13.60
C THR A 6 21.12 5.77 12.69
N PRO A 7 20.30 4.78 13.10
CA PRO A 7 19.14 4.40 12.30
C PRO A 7 18.30 5.65 12.09
N ALA A 8 18.00 5.96 10.83
CA ALA A 8 17.23 7.12 10.46
C ALA A 8 15.89 7.07 11.21
N LYS A 9 15.70 7.95 12.20
CA LYS A 9 14.47 8.13 12.99
C LYS A 9 13.14 7.93 12.22
N PRO A 10 12.99 8.38 10.94
CA PRO A 10 11.79 8.09 10.16
C PRO A 10 11.52 6.60 9.89
N ALA A 11 12.54 5.76 9.73
CA ALA A 11 12.37 4.33 9.46
C ALA A 11 11.79 3.58 10.67
N LEU A 12 12.25 3.92 11.88
CA LEU A 12 11.72 3.33 13.12
C LEU A 12 10.25 3.71 13.33
N PHE A 13 9.89 4.97 13.07
CA PHE A 13 8.50 5.43 13.17
C PHE A 13 7.58 4.67 12.20
N SER A 14 8.00 4.48 10.95
CA SER A 14 7.23 3.73 9.96
C SER A 14 7.05 2.25 10.35
N VAL A 15 8.09 1.63 10.91
CA VAL A 15 8.02 0.24 11.41
C VAL A 15 7.05 0.14 12.59
N VAL A 16 7.15 1.04 13.57
CA VAL A 16 6.25 1.06 14.74
C VAL A 16 4.81 1.30 14.30
N ALA A 17 4.57 2.26 13.40
CA ALA A 17 3.26 2.54 12.85
C ALA A 17 2.68 1.30 12.15
N LEU A 18 3.48 0.59 11.36
CA LEU A 18 3.06 -0.65 10.70
C LEU A 18 2.69 -1.75 11.73
N ILE A 19 3.50 -1.94 12.77
CA ILE A 19 3.25 -2.93 13.83
C ILE A 19 1.93 -2.62 14.53
N VAL A 20 1.70 -1.37 14.93
CA VAL A 20 0.45 -0.93 15.57
C VAL A 20 -0.75 -1.20 14.66
N LEU A 21 -0.59 -0.94 13.37
CA LEU A 21 -1.65 -1.12 12.38
C LEU A 21 -2.01 -2.59 12.17
N VAL A 22 -1.01 -3.47 12.13
CA VAL A 22 -1.19 -4.93 12.09
C VAL A 22 -1.90 -5.41 13.37
N ALA A 23 -1.48 -4.93 14.54
CA ALA A 23 -2.12 -5.28 15.81
C ALA A 23 -3.60 -4.86 15.85
N LEU A 24 -3.94 -3.67 15.34
CA LEU A 24 -5.33 -3.20 15.24
C LEU A 24 -6.17 -4.07 14.30
N ILE A 25 -5.64 -4.43 13.12
CA ILE A 25 -6.35 -5.31 12.18
C ILE A 25 -6.60 -6.69 12.82
N LEU A 26 -5.61 -7.24 13.52
CA LEU A 26 -5.76 -8.51 14.24
C LEU A 26 -6.82 -8.41 15.33
N ALA A 27 -6.82 -7.33 16.12
CA ALA A 27 -7.83 -7.11 17.15
C ALA A 27 -9.25 -7.04 16.56
N ILE A 28 -9.43 -6.35 15.42
CA ILE A 28 -10.72 -6.29 14.71
C ILE A 28 -11.11 -7.67 14.18
N ALA A 29 -10.17 -8.44 13.62
CA ALA A 29 -10.42 -9.79 13.13
C ALA A 29 -10.88 -10.73 14.26
N VAL A 30 -10.22 -10.68 15.41
CA VAL A 30 -10.62 -11.43 16.61
C VAL A 30 -12.01 -11.01 17.08
N ALA A 31 -12.28 -9.70 17.20
CA ALA A 31 -13.59 -9.20 17.60
C ALA A 31 -14.73 -9.65 16.65
N LYS A 32 -14.45 -9.69 15.34
CA LYS A 32 -15.38 -10.26 14.35
C LYS A 32 -15.60 -11.76 14.59
N MET A 33 -14.54 -12.55 14.78
CA MET A 33 -14.64 -14.00 14.99
C MET A 33 -15.37 -14.38 16.27
N THR A 34 -15.26 -13.57 17.32
CA THR A 34 -15.95 -13.77 18.60
C THR A 34 -17.39 -13.24 18.60
N GLY A 35 -17.88 -12.72 17.46
CA GLY A 35 -19.23 -12.15 17.35
C GLY A 35 -19.43 -10.82 18.08
N LEU A 36 -18.35 -10.17 18.53
CA LEU A 36 -18.39 -8.86 19.19
C LEU A 36 -18.57 -7.71 18.19
N MET A 37 -18.40 -7.98 16.90
CA MET A 37 -18.46 -6.97 15.84
C MET A 37 -19.11 -7.53 14.57
N GLU A 38 -20.05 -6.76 14.01
CA GLU A 38 -20.66 -7.08 12.73
C GLU A 38 -19.66 -6.96 11.58
N THR A 39 -19.85 -7.78 10.53
CA THR A 39 -18.98 -7.80 9.35
C THR A 39 -18.88 -6.44 8.67
N ALA A 40 -19.98 -5.71 8.55
CA ALA A 40 -20.01 -4.38 7.93
C ALA A 40 -19.17 -3.35 8.72
N THR A 41 -19.27 -3.39 10.04
CA THR A 41 -18.51 -2.50 10.94
C THR A 41 -17.03 -2.87 10.93
N ALA A 42 -16.69 -4.16 10.95
CA ALA A 42 -15.31 -4.63 10.82
C ALA A 42 -14.69 -4.19 9.47
N ALA A 43 -15.44 -4.31 8.37
CA ALA A 43 -15.02 -3.85 7.05
C ALA A 43 -14.73 -2.35 7.04
N GLN A 44 -15.60 -1.55 7.66
CA GLN A 44 -15.43 -0.11 7.77
C GLN A 44 -14.15 0.27 8.53
N TYR A 45 -13.89 -0.35 9.68
CA TYR A 45 -12.70 -0.04 10.47
C TYR A 45 -11.42 -0.45 9.75
N ILE A 46 -11.37 -1.66 9.20
CA ILE A 46 -10.21 -2.15 8.44
C ILE A 46 -9.96 -1.25 7.23
N GLY A 47 -11.03 -0.92 6.49
CA GLY A 47 -10.96 -0.01 5.35
C GLY A 47 -10.43 1.37 5.71
N SER A 48 -10.94 1.97 6.78
CA SER A 48 -10.50 3.28 7.29
C SER A 48 -9.04 3.27 7.71
N ILE A 49 -8.62 2.22 8.45
CA ILE A 49 -7.22 2.02 8.87
C ILE A 49 -6.31 1.94 7.65
N PHE A 50 -6.74 1.23 6.62
CA PHE A 50 -5.98 1.11 5.39
C PHE A 50 -5.88 2.44 4.63
N SER A 51 -6.96 3.22 4.57
CA SER A 51 -6.93 4.57 4.00
C SER A 51 -5.95 5.49 4.75
N ILE A 52 -5.87 5.38 6.09
CA ILE A 52 -4.86 6.09 6.89
C ILE A 52 -3.45 5.64 6.54
N LEU A 53 -3.25 4.33 6.34
CA LEU A 53 -1.97 3.79 5.91
C LEU A 53 -1.56 4.34 4.53
N MET A 54 -2.48 4.48 3.58
CA MET A 54 -2.20 5.11 2.29
C MET A 54 -1.68 6.53 2.45
N ILE A 55 -2.32 7.32 3.31
CA ILE A 55 -1.91 8.69 3.62
C ILE A 55 -0.51 8.69 4.25
N GLY A 56 -0.26 7.81 5.22
CA GLY A 56 1.06 7.65 5.83
C GLY A 56 2.13 7.28 4.82
N ALA A 57 1.88 6.26 4.00
CA ALA A 57 2.79 5.78 2.96
C ALA A 57 3.13 6.90 1.97
N GLY A 58 2.14 7.64 1.48
CA GLY A 58 2.35 8.76 0.56
C GLY A 58 3.17 9.91 1.16
N ASN A 59 3.12 10.10 2.49
CA ASN A 59 3.94 11.09 3.19
C ASN A 59 5.38 10.62 3.47
N VAL A 60 5.61 9.31 3.58
CA VAL A 60 6.93 8.72 3.84
C VAL A 60 7.75 8.53 2.57
N LEU A 61 7.12 8.49 1.39
CA LEU A 61 7.84 8.40 0.12
C LEU A 61 8.84 9.58 -0.02
N PRO A 62 10.09 9.30 -0.44
CA PRO A 62 11.16 10.29 -0.44
C PRO A 62 10.80 11.51 -1.31
N ARG A 63 10.83 12.69 -0.68
CA ARG A 63 10.53 14.02 -1.28
C ARG A 63 11.79 14.77 -1.74
N SER A 64 12.95 14.10 -1.74
CA SER A 64 14.27 14.74 -1.77
C SER A 64 14.59 15.50 -3.04
N GLU A 65 13.77 15.42 -4.10
CA GLU A 65 13.89 16.32 -5.26
C GLU A 65 12.53 16.88 -5.72
N PRO A 66 12.48 18.14 -6.18
CA PRO A 66 11.22 18.89 -6.35
C PRO A 66 10.24 18.30 -7.37
N GLN A 67 10.68 17.45 -8.29
CA GLN A 67 9.91 16.97 -9.46
C GLN A 67 10.03 15.46 -9.72
N THR A 68 10.22 14.65 -8.67
CA THR A 68 10.32 13.19 -8.85
C THR A 68 8.97 12.49 -8.82
N ALA A 69 8.86 11.41 -9.58
CA ALA A 69 7.72 10.47 -9.61
C ALA A 69 7.19 10.10 -8.24
N SER A 70 8.13 9.90 -7.31
CA SER A 70 7.88 9.49 -5.94
C SER A 70 7.01 10.51 -5.20
N ARG A 71 7.15 11.80 -5.54
CA ARG A 71 6.31 12.87 -4.99
C ARG A 71 4.91 12.84 -5.58
N VAL A 72 4.77 12.61 -6.89
CA VAL A 72 3.46 12.50 -7.56
C VAL A 72 2.72 11.26 -7.05
N ALA A 73 3.38 10.10 -6.98
CA ALA A 73 2.84 8.88 -6.39
C ALA A 73 2.45 9.10 -4.92
N GLY A 74 3.28 9.81 -4.15
CA GLY A 74 2.97 10.19 -2.78
C GLY A 74 1.70 11.04 -2.66
N TRP A 75 1.54 12.06 -3.51
CA TRP A 75 0.32 12.87 -3.55
C TRP A 75 -0.92 12.07 -3.94
N ILE A 76 -0.80 11.19 -4.95
CA ILE A 76 -1.91 10.32 -5.36
C ILE A 76 -2.35 9.42 -4.19
N LEU A 77 -1.41 8.86 -3.42
CA LEU A 77 -1.73 8.03 -2.26
C LEU A 77 -2.36 8.83 -1.13
N VAL A 78 -1.90 10.06 -0.87
CA VAL A 78 -2.49 10.93 0.15
C VAL A 78 -3.91 11.32 -0.25
N LEU A 79 -4.12 11.82 -1.48
CA LEU A 79 -5.43 12.24 -1.95
C LEU A 79 -6.39 11.06 -2.08
N GLY A 80 -5.92 9.93 -2.61
CA GLY A 80 -6.70 8.70 -2.72
C GLY A 80 -7.03 8.08 -1.37
N GLY A 81 -6.10 8.13 -0.41
CA GLY A 81 -6.33 7.72 0.96
C GLY A 81 -7.37 8.62 1.66
N LEU A 82 -7.27 9.94 1.50
CA LEU A 82 -8.28 10.87 2.03
C LEU A 82 -9.66 10.65 1.41
N ALA A 83 -9.72 10.47 0.09
CA ALA A 83 -10.98 10.19 -0.61
C ALA A 83 -11.58 8.85 -0.16
N SER A 84 -10.79 7.79 -0.10
CA SER A 84 -11.23 6.47 0.38
C SER A 84 -11.70 6.53 1.84
N LEU A 85 -10.98 7.25 2.71
CA LEU A 85 -11.36 7.45 4.10
C LEU A 85 -12.69 8.20 4.22
N ALA A 86 -12.87 9.27 3.44
CA ALA A 86 -14.12 10.01 3.39
C ALA A 86 -15.29 9.10 2.97
N VAL A 87 -15.10 8.23 1.98
CA VAL A 87 -16.14 7.26 1.58
C VAL A 87 -16.43 6.27 2.72
N TRP A 88 -15.41 5.72 3.40
CA TRP A 88 -15.62 4.82 4.53
C TRP A 88 -16.41 5.45 5.68
N LEU A 89 -16.22 6.75 5.93
CA LEU A 89 -16.87 7.48 7.01
C LEU A 89 -18.25 8.03 6.65
N LEU A 90 -18.45 8.45 5.40
CA LEU A 90 -19.62 9.24 4.99
C LEU A 90 -20.60 8.50 4.07
N ALA A 91 -20.16 7.48 3.34
CA ALA A 91 -21.03 6.79 2.39
C ALA A 91 -22.03 5.85 3.10
N THR A 92 -23.18 5.66 2.46
CA THR A 92 -24.21 4.71 2.89
C THR A 92 -23.70 3.27 2.79
N GLN A 93 -24.19 2.38 3.65
CA GLN A 93 -23.64 1.03 3.81
C GLN A 93 -23.60 0.24 2.49
N ASP A 94 -24.60 0.41 1.63
CA ASP A 94 -24.74 -0.36 0.37
C ASP A 94 -23.63 -0.08 -0.64
N ILE A 95 -23.14 1.17 -0.71
CA ILE A 95 -22.12 1.58 -1.69
C ILE A 95 -20.74 1.77 -1.06
N ARG A 96 -20.67 1.83 0.27
CA ARG A 96 -19.44 2.18 1.01
C ARG A 96 -18.29 1.27 0.66
N ILE A 97 -18.49 -0.04 0.78
CA ILE A 97 -17.46 -1.04 0.53
C ILE A 97 -16.96 -0.97 -0.92
N PRO A 98 -17.81 -1.11 -1.97
CA PRO A 98 -17.33 -1.09 -3.35
C PRO A 98 -16.70 0.25 -3.74
N LEU A 99 -17.29 1.38 -3.34
CA LEU A 99 -16.80 2.70 -3.72
C LEU A 99 -15.48 3.05 -3.02
N ALA A 100 -15.35 2.79 -1.72
CA ALA A 100 -14.12 3.09 -0.99
C ALA A 100 -12.96 2.20 -1.46
N SER A 101 -13.28 0.95 -1.79
CA SER A 101 -12.31 -0.02 -2.33
C SER A 101 -11.85 0.34 -3.73
N ALA A 102 -12.77 0.68 -4.64
CA ALA A 102 -12.43 1.14 -5.97
C ALA A 102 -11.57 2.41 -5.93
N THR A 103 -11.88 3.34 -5.02
CA THR A 103 -11.11 4.57 -4.80
C THR A 103 -9.69 4.27 -4.33
N ALA A 104 -9.55 3.40 -3.32
CA ALA A 104 -8.23 3.02 -2.78
C ALA A 104 -7.39 2.27 -3.82
N LEU A 105 -7.95 1.23 -4.45
CA LEU A 105 -7.26 0.42 -5.46
C LEU A 105 -6.90 1.26 -6.69
N GLY A 106 -7.80 2.13 -7.14
CA GLY A 106 -7.54 3.06 -8.23
C GLY A 106 -6.37 4.00 -7.92
N ALA A 107 -6.35 4.59 -6.73
CA ALA A 107 -5.25 5.44 -6.30
C ALA A 107 -3.91 4.67 -6.23
N PHE A 108 -3.90 3.43 -5.73
CA PHE A 108 -2.71 2.58 -5.77
C PHE A 108 -2.24 2.29 -7.20
N ALA A 109 -3.17 1.94 -8.10
CA ALA A 109 -2.84 1.64 -9.49
C ALA A 109 -2.23 2.86 -10.20
N VAL A 110 -2.81 4.05 -10.00
CA VAL A 110 -2.30 5.29 -10.59
C VAL A 110 -0.96 5.69 -9.96
N ALA A 111 -0.78 5.53 -8.65
CA ALA A 111 0.50 5.78 -7.98
C ALA A 111 1.61 4.84 -8.47
N LEU A 112 1.28 3.55 -8.65
CA LEU A 112 2.19 2.55 -9.19
C LEU A 112 2.57 2.88 -10.64
N LEU A 113 1.59 3.24 -11.49
CA LEU A 113 1.82 3.63 -12.87
C LEU A 113 2.70 4.88 -12.97
N ALA A 114 2.43 5.90 -12.15
CA ALA A 114 3.26 7.10 -12.08
C ALA A 114 4.70 6.77 -11.70
N ALA A 115 4.90 5.90 -10.71
CA ALA A 115 6.23 5.45 -10.30
C ALA A 115 6.95 4.67 -11.42
N ILE A 116 6.25 3.78 -12.15
CA ILE A 116 6.81 3.00 -13.27
C ILE A 116 7.18 3.90 -14.45
N MET A 117 6.30 4.82 -14.86
CA MET A 117 6.53 5.70 -16.02
C MET A 117 7.78 6.57 -15.86
N HIS A 118 8.06 7.02 -14.64
CA HIS A 118 9.26 7.81 -14.37
C HIS A 118 10.54 6.98 -14.27
N LEU A 119 10.48 5.71 -13.82
CA LEU A 119 11.63 4.81 -13.88
C LEU A 119 12.14 4.63 -15.32
N LYS A 120 11.23 4.57 -16.31
CA LYS A 120 11.58 4.52 -17.73
C LYS A 120 12.25 5.81 -18.26
N ARG A 121 12.09 6.96 -17.59
CA ARG A 121 12.68 8.24 -18.00
C ARG A 121 14.13 8.46 -17.52
N GLY A 122 14.74 7.47 -16.85
CA GLY A 122 16.21 7.37 -16.79
C GLY A 122 16.95 8.21 -15.74
N SER A 123 16.39 8.43 -14.54
CA SER A 123 17.18 9.02 -13.43
C SER A 123 18.19 8.00 -12.87
N PRO A 124 19.52 8.19 -13.03
CA PRO A 124 20.53 7.19 -12.63
C PRO A 124 20.75 7.12 -11.12
N THR A 125 20.44 8.19 -10.39
CA THR A 125 20.82 8.40 -8.98
C THR A 125 19.85 7.78 -7.97
N GLY A 126 18.73 7.20 -8.39
CA GLY A 126 17.67 6.71 -7.48
C GLY A 126 17.18 5.27 -7.68
N ALA A 127 17.79 4.46 -8.57
CA ALA A 127 17.18 3.21 -9.04
C ALA A 127 16.82 2.21 -7.91
N ARG A 128 17.69 2.00 -6.91
CA ARG A 128 17.41 1.07 -5.78
C ARG A 128 16.29 1.56 -4.86
N SER A 129 16.25 2.87 -4.59
CA SER A 129 15.19 3.47 -3.77
C SER A 129 13.84 3.39 -4.49
N HIS A 130 13.80 3.65 -5.79
CA HIS A 130 12.58 3.56 -6.59
C HIS A 130 12.08 2.11 -6.72
N HIS A 131 12.98 1.12 -6.85
CA HIS A 131 12.58 -0.30 -6.83
C HIS A 131 11.95 -0.67 -5.48
N SER A 132 12.54 -0.24 -4.37
CA SER A 132 12.01 -0.54 -3.03
C SER A 132 10.62 0.09 -2.84
N VAL A 133 10.43 1.33 -3.31
CA VAL A 133 9.12 2.00 -3.33
C VAL A 133 8.09 1.21 -4.13
N LEU A 134 8.42 0.73 -5.32
CA LEU A 134 7.50 -0.08 -6.13
C LEU A 134 7.08 -1.37 -5.43
N HIS A 135 8.02 -2.08 -4.81
CA HIS A 135 7.70 -3.31 -4.06
C HIS A 135 6.81 -3.01 -2.85
N ILE A 136 7.06 -1.92 -2.12
CA ILE A 136 6.22 -1.49 -0.99
C ILE A 136 4.81 -1.16 -1.46
N LEU A 137 4.67 -0.33 -2.51
CA LEU A 137 3.36 0.06 -3.03
C LEU A 137 2.59 -1.14 -3.57
N HIS A 138 3.27 -2.03 -4.28
CA HIS A 138 2.67 -3.25 -4.81
C HIS A 138 2.22 -4.20 -3.70
N GLY A 139 3.05 -4.39 -2.68
CA GLY A 139 2.72 -5.19 -1.50
C GLY A 139 1.54 -4.62 -0.73
N LEU A 140 1.50 -3.29 -0.52
CA LEU A 140 0.39 -2.63 0.16
C LEU A 140 -0.93 -2.75 -0.61
N MET A 141 -0.89 -2.54 -1.93
CA MET A 141 -2.06 -2.70 -2.80
C MET A 141 -2.62 -4.13 -2.69
N TRP A 142 -1.76 -5.15 -2.75
CA TRP A 142 -2.19 -6.54 -2.64
C TRP A 142 -2.66 -6.92 -1.23
N ALA A 143 -2.00 -6.44 -0.18
CA ALA A 143 -2.43 -6.65 1.20
C ALA A 143 -3.86 -6.13 1.41
N PHE A 144 -4.19 -4.97 0.85
CA PHE A 144 -5.55 -4.45 0.87
C PHE A 144 -6.54 -5.33 0.12
N ALA A 145 -6.17 -5.73 -1.10
CA ALA A 145 -7.04 -6.49 -1.95
C ALA A 145 -7.35 -7.87 -1.34
N ILE A 146 -6.35 -8.52 -0.70
CA ILE A 146 -6.51 -9.76 0.05
C ILE A 146 -7.43 -9.55 1.27
N LEU A 147 -7.21 -8.49 2.05
CA LEU A 147 -8.05 -8.15 3.20
C LEU A 147 -9.51 -7.90 2.79
N LEU A 148 -9.72 -7.16 1.71
CA LEU A 148 -11.04 -6.88 1.18
C LEU A 148 -11.72 -8.17 0.69
N ALA A 149 -11.00 -9.03 -0.04
CA ALA A 149 -11.53 -10.32 -0.49
C ALA A 149 -11.95 -11.19 0.71
N ALA A 150 -11.14 -11.23 1.76
CA ALA A 150 -11.46 -11.96 2.99
C ALA A 150 -12.75 -11.46 3.67
N VAL A 151 -12.97 -10.14 3.64
CA VAL A 151 -14.10 -9.50 4.33
C VAL A 151 -15.38 -9.55 3.50
N VAL A 152 -15.28 -9.31 2.18
CA VAL A 152 -16.44 -9.15 1.27
C VAL A 152 -16.89 -10.47 0.68
N VAL A 153 -15.95 -11.30 0.24
CA VAL A 153 -16.25 -12.56 -0.47
C VAL A 153 -16.17 -13.74 0.49
N GLY A 154 -15.19 -13.74 1.39
CA GLY A 154 -14.92 -14.86 2.29
C GLY A 154 -14.42 -16.11 1.55
N GLY A 155 -14.26 -17.21 2.29
CA GLY A 155 -13.88 -18.51 1.74
C GLY A 155 -12.47 -18.54 1.11
N GLN A 156 -12.33 -19.23 -0.03
CA GLN A 156 -11.04 -19.43 -0.69
C GLN A 156 -10.52 -18.22 -1.48
N SER A 157 -11.26 -17.11 -1.52
CA SER A 157 -10.84 -15.88 -2.21
C SER A 157 -9.47 -15.38 -1.74
N VAL A 158 -9.15 -15.53 -0.45
CA VAL A 158 -7.84 -15.20 0.14
C VAL A 158 -6.70 -16.03 -0.47
N LEU A 159 -6.92 -17.32 -0.69
CA LEU A 159 -5.93 -18.21 -1.31
C LEU A 159 -5.62 -17.78 -2.74
N TRP A 160 -6.66 -17.52 -3.54
CA TRP A 160 -6.51 -17.05 -4.92
C TRP A 160 -5.84 -15.68 -5.00
N MET A 161 -6.17 -14.77 -4.08
CA MET A 161 -5.53 -13.46 -4.00
C MET A 161 -4.07 -13.56 -3.56
N THR A 162 -3.73 -14.48 -2.67
CA THR A 162 -2.33 -14.72 -2.26
C THR A 162 -1.50 -15.33 -3.40
N ALA A 163 -2.09 -16.26 -4.17
CA ALA A 163 -1.48 -16.78 -5.38
C ALA A 163 -1.26 -15.66 -6.41
N GLY A 164 -2.27 -14.81 -6.63
CA GLY A 164 -2.18 -13.63 -7.49
C GLY A 164 -1.07 -12.66 -7.07
N PHE A 165 -0.96 -12.36 -5.76
CA PHE A 165 0.14 -11.56 -5.21
C PHE A 165 1.50 -12.17 -5.55
N THR A 166 1.67 -13.48 -5.35
CA THR A 166 2.94 -14.18 -5.60
C THR A 166 3.35 -14.09 -7.07
N VAL A 167 2.41 -14.32 -7.99
CA VAL A 167 2.64 -14.20 -9.45
C VAL A 167 2.97 -12.76 -9.82
N SER A 168 2.17 -11.81 -9.34
CA SER A 168 2.33 -10.39 -9.63
C SER A 168 3.65 -9.81 -9.10
N MET A 169 4.05 -10.22 -7.89
CA MET A 169 5.32 -9.85 -7.28
C MET A 169 6.52 -10.43 -8.05
N SER A 170 6.38 -11.65 -8.55
CA SER A 170 7.39 -12.28 -9.41
C SER A 170 7.55 -11.52 -10.73
N LEU A 171 6.43 -11.15 -11.37
CA LEU A 171 6.44 -10.34 -12.59
C LEU A 171 7.05 -8.96 -12.35
N LEU A 172 6.69 -8.28 -11.27
CA LEU A 172 7.28 -7.00 -10.89
C LEU A 172 8.80 -7.13 -10.71
N THR A 173 9.25 -8.17 -10.01
CA THR A 173 10.68 -8.44 -9.79
C THR A 173 11.41 -8.69 -11.11
N ILE A 174 10.81 -9.43 -12.05
CA ILE A 174 11.37 -9.69 -13.38
C ILE A 174 11.49 -8.39 -14.18
N VAL A 175 10.44 -7.57 -14.21
CA VAL A 175 10.42 -6.29 -14.95
C VAL A 175 11.45 -5.31 -14.38
N LEU A 176 11.69 -5.35 -13.07
CA LEU A 176 12.65 -4.49 -12.40
C LEU A 176 14.09 -5.06 -12.38
N ARG A 177 14.30 -6.34 -12.74
CA ARG A 177 15.66 -6.89 -12.86
C ARG A 177 16.33 -6.30 -14.09
N ARG A 178 17.42 -5.54 -13.91
CA ARG A 178 18.31 -5.22 -15.04
C ARG A 178 18.92 -6.52 -15.58
N PRO A 179 18.98 -6.72 -16.90
CA PRO A 179 19.69 -7.86 -17.46
C PRO A 179 21.15 -7.79 -17.02
N ALA A 180 21.64 -8.88 -16.42
CA ALA A 180 23.05 -9.06 -16.11
C ALA A 180 23.81 -9.15 -17.44
N GLY A 181 24.35 -8.04 -17.92
CA GLY A 181 25.09 -8.04 -19.19
C GLY A 181 25.40 -6.69 -19.83
N THR A 182 24.78 -5.58 -19.41
CA THR A 182 25.14 -4.24 -19.91
C THR A 182 25.99 -3.49 -18.90
N SER A 183 27.25 -3.91 -18.77
CA SER A 183 28.33 -3.05 -18.31
C SER A 183 28.75 -2.13 -19.46
N ALA A 184 28.60 -0.82 -19.22
CA ALA A 184 29.19 0.34 -19.91
C ALA A 184 29.21 0.32 -21.45
#